data_AF-A0A662H1N3-F1
#
_entry.id   AF-A0A662H1N3-F1
#
_cell.length_a   1.000
_cell.length_b   1.000
_cell.length_c   1.000
_cell.angle_alpha   90.00
_cell.angle_beta   90.00
_cell.angle_gamma   90.00
#
_symmetry.space_group_name_H-M   'P 1'
#
loop_
_entity.id
_entity.type
_entity.pdbx_description
1 polymer ?
#
loop_
_entity_poly.entity_id
_entity_poly.type
_entity_poly.pdbx_seq_one_letter_code
_entity_poly.pdbx_strand_id
1 'polypeptide(L)' 'KGYDTFFLKVAFKVARKVYSLHKSSTVEYIKTFSEKEGWISTVLLEEKFPLKRLYPFHRKKVHLVDVSLLAFKPR' A
#
# COMPACT_ATOMS: atom_id res chain seq x y z
N LYS A 1 -2.04 2.38 13.99
CA LYS A 1 -1.15 3.05 13.01
C LYS A 1 0.12 2.20 12.91
N GLY A 2 0.63 1.90 11.72
CA GLY A 2 1.86 1.10 11.54
C GLY A 2 1.68 -0.35 11.05
N TYR A 3 0.44 -0.80 10.83
CA TYR A 3 0.21 -2.14 10.27
C TYR A 3 0.73 -2.28 8.83
N ASP A 4 0.65 -1.21 8.02
CA ASP A 4 1.18 -1.21 6.65
C ASP A 4 2.69 -1.51 6.63
N THR A 5 3.46 -0.87 7.50
CA THR A 5 4.91 -1.07 7.57
C THR A 5 5.26 -2.40 8.22
N PHE A 6 4.51 -2.86 9.24
CA PHE A 6 4.71 -4.19 9.82
C PHE A 6 4.49 -5.29 8.77
N PHE A 7 3.42 -5.19 7.98
CA PHE A 7 3.16 -6.10 6.86
C PHE A 7 4.33 -6.10 5.88
N LEU A 8 4.79 -4.92 5.44
CA LEU A 8 5.92 -4.80 4.52
C LEU A 8 7.22 -5.40 5.09
N LYS A 9 7.52 -5.23 6.39
CA LYS A 9 8.69 -5.87 7.01
C LYS A 9 8.67 -7.37 6.89
N VAL A 10 7.51 -7.99 7.07
CA VAL A 10 7.37 -9.44 6.93
C VAL A 10 7.45 -9.83 5.46
N ALA A 11 6.77 -9.11 4.57
CA ALA A 11 6.80 -9.36 3.13
C ALA A 11 8.22 -9.30 2.54
N PHE A 12 9.02 -8.31 2.95
CA PHE A 12 10.42 -8.16 2.55
C PHE A 12 11.34 -9.29 3.03
N LYS A 13 10.95 -10.05 4.06
CA LYS A 13 11.74 -11.21 4.52
C LYS A 13 11.47 -12.48 3.72
N VAL A 14 10.29 -12.58 3.10
CA VAL A 14 9.80 -13.85 2.52
C VAL A 14 9.71 -13.84 0.99
N ALA A 15 9.78 -12.66 0.37
CA ALA A 15 9.64 -12.51 -1.08
C ALA A 15 10.83 -11.77 -1.69
N ARG A 16 11.06 -11.96 -2.99
CA ARG A 16 12.05 -11.20 -3.80
C ARG A 16 11.43 -10.02 -4.56
N LYS A 17 10.10 -10.00 -4.67
CA LYS A 17 9.30 -8.92 -5.23
C LYS A 17 8.01 -8.82 -4.42
N VAL A 18 7.63 -7.62 -4.04
CA VAL A 18 6.38 -7.38 -3.31
C VAL A 18 5.54 -6.39 -4.10
N TYR A 19 4.24 -6.65 -4.20
CA TYR A 19 3.26 -5.74 -4.79
C TYR A 19 2.22 -5.43 -3.72
N SER A 20 1.96 -4.15 -3.47
CA SER A 20 1.03 -3.74 -2.41
C SER A 20 0.32 -2.45 -2.76
N LEU A 21 -0.97 -2.38 -2.41
CA LEU A 21 -1.79 -1.18 -2.53
C LEU A 21 -1.69 -0.37 -1.25
N HIS A 22 -1.40 0.92 -1.38
CA HIS A 22 -1.39 1.87 -0.28
C HIS A 22 -2.22 3.10 -0.65
N LYS A 23 -2.73 3.84 0.33
CA LYS A 23 -3.41 5.12 0.06
C LYS A 23 -2.44 6.06 -0.65
N SER A 24 -2.88 6.73 -1.72
CA SER A 24 -2.03 7.63 -2.49
C SER A 24 -1.42 8.74 -1.62
N SER A 25 -2.17 9.24 -0.65
CA SER A 25 -1.71 10.25 0.32
C SER A 25 -0.59 9.78 1.26
N THR A 26 -0.26 8.49 1.28
CA THR A 26 0.75 7.89 2.18
C THR A 26 1.96 7.31 1.44
N VAL A 27 1.98 7.41 0.10
CA VAL A 27 3.01 6.80 -0.75
C VAL A 27 4.41 7.25 -0.36
N GLU A 28 4.61 8.54 -0.08
CA GLU A 28 5.94 9.07 0.24
C GLU A 28 6.51 8.47 1.55
N TYR A 29 5.64 8.27 2.53
CA TYR A 29 5.99 7.59 3.77
C TYR A 29 6.39 6.12 3.50
N ILE A 30 5.66 5.42 2.62
CA ILE A 30 5.97 4.02 2.26
C ILE A 30 7.29 3.93 1.49
N LYS A 31 7.57 4.86 0.56
CA LYS A 31 8.85 4.92 -0.17
C LYS A 31 10.03 5.09 0.78
N THR A 32 9.95 6.11 1.66
CA THR A 32 10.97 6.38 2.67
C THR A 32 11.18 5.17 3.60
N PHE A 33 10.09 4.50 3.98
CA PHE A 33 10.15 3.29 4.80
C PHE A 33 10.86 2.15 4.06
N SER A 34 10.49 1.87 2.80
CA SER A 34 11.12 0.78 2.03
C SER A 34 12.60 1.03 1.76
N GLU A 35 13.00 2.28 1.50
CA GLU A 35 14.40 2.62 1.29
C GLU A 35 15.24 2.34 2.55
N LYS A 36 14.73 2.68 3.74
CA LYS A 36 15.37 2.38 5.03
C LYS A 36 15.52 0.88 5.30
N GLU A 37 14.62 0.06 4.77
CA GLU A 37 14.68 -1.40 4.90
C GLU A 37 15.53 -2.05 3.78
N GLY A 38 16.17 -1.27 2.90
CA GLY A 38 17.04 -1.77 1.83
C GLY A 38 16.30 -2.18 0.55
N TRP A 39 15.11 -1.63 0.32
CA TRP A 39 14.26 -1.94 -0.84
C TRP A 39 14.05 -0.73 -1.74
N ILE A 40 13.99 -0.98 -3.04
CA ILE A 40 13.61 0.01 -4.05
C ILE A 40 12.11 -0.13 -4.30
N SER A 41 11.38 0.98 -4.23
CA SER A 41 9.94 1.05 -4.50
C SER A 41 9.64 1.82 -5.79
N THR A 42 8.67 1.35 -6.58
CA THR A 42 8.18 2.01 -7.80
C THR A 42 6.65 2.04 -7.79
N VAL A 43 6.07 3.22 -8.02
CA VAL A 43 4.61 3.34 -8.23
C VAL A 43 4.30 2.85 -9.64
N LEU A 44 3.45 1.84 -9.75
CA LEU A 44 3.07 1.24 -11.03
C LEU A 44 1.76 1.81 -11.57
N LEU A 45 0.84 2.15 -10.67
CA LEU A 45 -0.49 2.63 -11.03
C LEU A 45 -1.06 3.47 -9.88
N GLU A 46 -1.87 4.46 -10.22
CA GLU A 46 -2.74 5.18 -9.29
C GLU A 46 -4.18 5.02 -9.74
N GLU A 47 -5.08 4.64 -8.84
CA GLU A 47 -6.46 4.31 -9.17
C GLU A 47 -7.42 4.72 -8.04
N LYS A 48 -8.66 5.04 -8.43
CA LYS A 48 -9.80 5.21 -7.51
C LYS A 48 -10.44 3.85 -7.24
N PHE A 49 -10.02 3.19 -6.18
CA PHE A 49 -10.50 1.86 -5.84
C PHE A 49 -11.89 1.91 -5.17
N PRO A 50 -12.90 1.19 -5.71
CA PRO A 50 -14.24 1.18 -5.13
C PRO A 50 -14.35 0.23 -3.95
N LEU A 51 -14.48 0.79 -2.74
CA LEU A 51 -14.81 0.02 -1.54
C LEU A 51 -16.33 -0.09 -1.40
N LYS A 52 -16.84 -1.31 -1.58
CA LYS A 52 -18.24 -1.64 -1.28
C LYS A 52 -18.46 -1.55 0.23
N ARG A 53 -19.68 -1.17 0.62
CA ARG A 53 -20.09 -1.18 2.02
C ARG A 53 -20.00 -2.60 2.60
N LEU A 54 -19.17 -2.77 3.63
CA LEU A 54 -19.07 -4.01 4.41
C LEU A 54 -19.90 -3.99 5.70
N TYR A 55 -20.12 -2.81 6.30
CA TYR A 55 -20.78 -2.69 7.61
C TYR A 55 -22.12 -1.93 7.58
N PRO A 56 -23.06 -2.25 8.50
CA PRO A 56 -24.39 -1.64 8.56
C PRO A 56 -24.41 -0.13 8.76
N PHE A 57 -23.40 0.42 9.43
CA PHE A 57 -23.28 1.85 9.76
C PHE A 57 -22.74 2.72 8.61
N HIS A 58 -22.31 2.12 7.49
CA HIS A 58 -21.87 2.89 6.33
C HIS A 58 -23.05 3.53 5.60
N ARG A 59 -23.05 4.86 5.49
CA ARG A 59 -24.13 5.63 4.82
C ARG A 59 -24.09 5.55 3.30
N LYS A 60 -22.90 5.41 2.69
CA LYS A 60 -22.70 5.34 1.23
C LYS A 60 -22.56 3.90 0.76
N LYS A 61 -23.16 3.57 -0.41
CA LYS A 61 -23.11 2.22 -1.02
C LYS A 61 -21.70 1.84 -1.51
N VAL A 62 -20.99 2.81 -2.09
CA VAL A 62 -19.61 2.69 -2.57
C VAL A 62 -18.83 3.92 -2.13
N HIS A 63 -17.62 3.71 -1.63
CA HIS A 63 -16.66 4.77 -1.34
C HIS A 63 -15.44 4.58 -2.23
N LEU A 64 -15.11 5.59 -3.05
CA LEU A 64 -13.89 5.58 -3.85
C LEU A 64 -12.73 6.05 -2.98
N VAL A 65 -11.64 5.28 -2.96
CA VAL A 65 -10.41 5.62 -2.26
C VAL A 65 -9.28 5.73 -3.26
N ASP A 66 -8.54 6.82 -3.22
CA ASP A 66 -7.33 6.98 -4.02
C ASP A 66 -6.23 6.06 -3.46
N VAL A 67 -5.83 5.08 -4.26
CA VAL A 67 -4.78 4.11 -3.94
C VAL A 67 -3.70 4.12 -5.02
N SER A 68 -2.48 3.80 -4.61
CA SER A 68 -1.36 3.59 -5.50
C SER A 68 -0.84 2.16 -5.33
N LEU A 69 -0.61 1.47 -6.45
CA LEU A 69 0.05 0.17 -6.51
C LEU A 69 1.56 0.37 -6.53
N LEU A 70 2.24 -0.15 -5.52
CA LEU A 70 3.69 -0.12 -5.45
C LEU A 70 4.27 -1.50 -5.70
N ALA A 71 5.34 -1.55 -6.49
CA ALA A 71 6.23 -2.69 -6.59
C ALA A 71 7.51 -2.42 -5.81
N PHE A 72 7.98 -3.42 -5.08
CA PHE A 72 9.20 -3.37 -4.30
C PHE A 72 10.15 -4.50 -4.74
N LYS A 73 11.44 -4.20 -4.81
CA LYS A 73 12.53 -5.16 -5.02
C LYS A 73 13.70 -4.87 -4.07
N PRO A 74 14.49 -5.88 -3.67
CA PRO A 74 15.74 -5.63 -2.95
C PRO A 74 16.64 -4.68 -3.75
N ARG A 75 17.38 -3.83 -3.04
CA ARG A 75 18.39 -2.96 -3.64
C ARG A 75 19.57 -3.74 -4.20
#